data_AF-T0ZLU5-F1
#
_entry.id   AF-T0ZLU5-F1
#
_cell.length_a   1.000
_cell.length_b   1.000
_cell.length_c   1.000
_cell.angle_alpha   90.00
_cell.angle_beta   90.00
_cell.angle_gamma   90.00
#
_symmetry.space_group_name_H-M   'P 1'
#
loop_
_entity.id
_entity.type
_entity.pdbx_description
1 polymer ?
#
loop_
_entity_poly.entity_id
_entity_poly.type
_entity_poly.pdbx_seq_one_letter_code
_entity_poly.pdbx_strand_id
1 'polypeptide(L)'
;PEGTNIGLIASLSIYAGVDDYGFLITPYRVVENGKVNGEHKYLRADEEMKAVLAPPEVASPDSGKVRQDLLLARVNGDLQQVRGSEINYVDISPKQTVAISAA
;
A
#
# COMPACT_ATOMS: atom_id res chain seq x y z
N PRO A 1 -12.19 3.22 19.81
CA PRO A 1 -13.16 3.38 20.92
C PRO A 1 -14.54 3.75 20.39
N GLU A 2 -15.58 3.30 21.09
CA GLU A 2 -16.96 3.70 20.81
C GLU A 2 -17.34 4.93 21.66
N GLY A 3 -18.45 5.60 21.32
CA GLY A 3 -18.95 6.77 22.06
C GLY A 3 -18.18 8.06 21.77
N THR A 4 -18.06 8.93 22.77
CA THR A 4 -17.50 10.29 22.62
C THR A 4 -16.06 10.32 22.07
N ASN A 5 -15.30 9.25 22.25
CA ASN A 5 -13.90 9.16 21.82
C ASN A 5 -13.70 8.47 20.46
N ILE A 6 -14.78 8.26 19.69
CA ILE A 6 -14.68 7.65 18.36
C ILE A 6 -13.85 8.52 17.43
N GLY A 7 -12.88 7.92 16.73
CA GLY A 7 -11.95 8.60 15.83
C GLY A 7 -10.82 9.40 16.49
N LEU A 8 -10.88 9.66 17.81
CA LEU A 8 -9.82 10.38 18.53
C LEU A 8 -8.66 9.48 18.96
N ILE A 9 -8.96 8.21 19.23
CA ILE A 9 -7.94 7.21 19.55
C ILE A 9 -7.98 6.16 18.44
N ALA A 10 -6.86 6.01 17.75
CA ALA A 10 -6.64 4.99 16.74
C ALA A 10 -5.47 4.09 17.15
N SER A 11 -5.52 2.84 16.70
CA SER A 11 -4.40 1.90 16.84
C SER A 11 -3.59 1.91 15.56
N LEU A 12 -2.27 1.80 15.70
CA LEU A 12 -1.35 1.71 14.57
C LEU A 12 -1.55 0.39 13.80
N SER A 13 -1.53 0.46 12.47
CA SER A 13 -1.59 -0.72 11.60
C SER A 13 -0.36 -1.61 11.76
N ILE A 14 -0.48 -2.92 11.51
CA ILE A 14 0.58 -3.90 11.81
C ILE A 14 1.93 -3.58 11.15
N TYR A 15 1.92 -3.06 9.92
CA TYR A 15 3.14 -2.76 9.17
C TYR A 15 3.51 -1.27 9.17
N ALA A 16 2.71 -0.41 9.80
CA ALA A 16 3.00 1.00 9.84
C ALA A 16 4.16 1.30 10.80
N GLY A 17 4.99 2.28 10.43
CA GLY A 17 6.12 2.76 11.22
C GLY A 17 6.09 4.27 11.37
N VAL A 18 7.12 4.80 12.01
CA VAL A 18 7.35 6.24 12.18
C VAL A 18 8.76 6.57 11.70
N ASP A 19 8.91 7.59 10.85
CA ASP A 19 10.23 8.06 10.43
C ASP A 19 10.89 9.00 11.46
N ASP A 20 12.14 9.41 11.23
CA ASP A 20 12.91 10.26 12.16
C ASP A 20 12.25 11.63 12.43
N TYR A 21 11.32 12.05 11.58
CA TYR A 21 10.59 13.31 11.70
C TYR A 21 9.22 13.14 12.35
N GLY A 22 8.83 11.91 12.71
CA GLY A 22 7.56 11.62 13.36
C GLY A 22 6.41 11.36 12.37
N PHE A 23 6.66 11.23 11.07
CA PHE A 23 5.61 10.92 10.10
C PHE A 23 5.32 9.43 10.05
N LEU A 24 4.04 9.09 9.88
CA LEU A 24 3.63 7.72 9.61
C LEU A 24 4.14 7.28 8.24
N ILE A 25 4.72 6.09 8.20
CA ILE A 25 5.22 5.45 6.99
C ILE A 25 4.64 4.06 6.84
N THR A 26 4.39 3.65 5.60
CA THR A 26 3.88 2.32 5.29
C THR A 26 4.76 1.66 4.23
N PRO A 27 5.13 0.37 4.41
CA PRO A 27 6.00 -0.32 3.47
C PRO A 27 5.22 -0.86 2.27
N TYR A 28 5.80 -0.71 1.08
CA TYR A 28 5.26 -1.18 -0.19
C TYR A 28 6.32 -1.94 -1.00
N ARG A 29 5.91 -2.93 -1.79
CA ARG A 29 6.79 -3.63 -2.73
C ARG A 29 6.99 -2.80 -3.98
N VAL A 30 8.24 -2.65 -4.43
CA VAL A 30 8.57 -1.84 -5.61
C VAL A 30 8.30 -2.63 -6.88
N VAL A 31 7.62 -1.99 -7.85
CA VAL A 31 7.40 -2.55 -9.19
C VAL A 31 8.34 -1.86 -10.17
N GLU A 32 9.16 -2.66 -10.85
CA GLU A 32 10.02 -2.22 -11.94
C GLU A 32 9.80 -3.10 -13.15
N ASN A 33 9.62 -2.48 -14.33
CA ASN A 33 9.40 -3.20 -15.60
C ASN A 33 8.23 -4.21 -15.52
N GLY A 34 7.16 -3.86 -14.80
CA GLY A 34 5.96 -4.71 -14.65
C GLY A 34 6.18 -5.94 -13.76
N LYS A 35 7.23 -5.95 -12.94
CA LYS A 35 7.53 -7.03 -11.99
C LYS A 35 7.88 -6.47 -10.62
N VAL A 36 7.41 -7.12 -9.57
CA VAL A 36 7.85 -6.85 -8.20
C VAL A 36 9.32 -7.27 -8.06
N ASN A 37 10.19 -6.32 -7.72
CA ASN A 37 11.65 -6.53 -7.71
C ASN A 37 12.16 -7.18 -6.41
N GLY A 38 11.27 -7.42 -5.43
CA GLY A 38 11.60 -8.03 -4.13
C GLY A 38 12.06 -7.03 -3.07
N GLU A 39 12.31 -5.78 -3.45
CA GLU A 39 12.58 -4.69 -2.53
C GLU A 39 11.28 -4.10 -2.00
N HIS A 40 11.37 -3.51 -0.80
CA HIS A 40 10.29 -2.75 -0.22
C HIS A 40 10.77 -1.33 0.10
N LYS A 41 9.88 -0.37 -0.09
CA LYS A 41 10.10 1.03 0.23
C LYS A 41 9.04 1.50 1.19
N TYR A 42 9.46 2.15 2.26
CA TYR A 42 8.58 2.88 3.15
C TYR A 42 8.20 4.20 2.51
N LEU A 43 6.90 4.47 2.40
CA LEU A 43 6.36 5.70 1.85
C LEU A 43 5.60 6.45 2.94
N ARG A 44 5.79 7.77 2.96
CA ARG A 44 4.88 8.69 3.66
C ARG A 44 3.62 8.95 2.83
N ALA A 45 2.60 9.49 3.49
CA ALA A 45 1.33 9.85 2.84
C ALA A 45 1.49 10.78 1.62
N ASP A 46 2.44 11.71 1.65
CA ASP A 46 2.70 12.63 0.53
C ASP A 46 3.39 11.96 -0.66
N GLU A 47 4.18 10.92 -0.40
CA GLU A 47 4.80 10.08 -1.43
C GLU A 47 3.79 9.10 -2.03
N GLU A 48 2.93 8.50 -1.19
CA GLU A 48 1.82 7.64 -1.61
C GLU A 48 0.87 8.37 -2.56
N MET A 49 0.55 9.65 -2.29
CA MET A 49 -0.31 10.44 -3.15
C MET A 49 0.25 10.62 -4.57
N LYS A 50 1.56 10.56 -4.76
CA LYS A 50 2.20 10.77 -6.07
C LYS A 50 2.40 9.47 -6.86
N ALA A 51 2.03 8.33 -6.29
CA ALA A 51 2.29 7.03 -6.84
C ALA A 51 0.99 6.26 -7.14
N VAL A 52 1.10 5.29 -8.05
CA VAL A 52 0.04 4.32 -8.34
C VAL A 52 0.27 3.08 -7.50
N LEU A 53 -0.60 2.85 -6.52
CA LEU A 53 -0.53 1.77 -5.55
C LEU A 53 -1.56 0.68 -5.90
N ALA A 54 -1.14 -0.57 -6.02
CA ALA A 54 -2.04 -1.66 -6.34
C ALA A 54 -2.14 -2.71 -5.22
N PRO A 55 -3.29 -3.40 -5.08
CA PRO A 55 -3.46 -4.46 -4.08
C PRO A 55 -2.51 -5.65 -4.28
N PRO A 56 -2.23 -6.47 -3.26
CA PRO A 56 -1.24 -7.55 -3.34
C PRO A 56 -1.52 -8.59 -4.42
N GLU A 57 -2.79 -8.81 -4.75
CA GLU A 57 -3.30 -9.81 -5.71
C GLU A 57 -2.95 -9.51 -7.17
N VAL A 58 -2.54 -8.28 -7.50
CA VAL A 58 -2.18 -7.92 -8.88
C VAL A 58 -0.86 -8.54 -9.34
N ALA A 59 -0.02 -8.94 -8.38
CA ALA A 59 1.27 -9.58 -8.62
C ALA A 59 1.14 -11.10 -8.42
N SER A 60 1.64 -11.87 -9.39
CA SER A 60 1.67 -13.33 -9.29
C SER A 60 2.57 -13.78 -8.14
N PRO A 61 2.12 -14.69 -7.25
CA PRO A 61 2.89 -15.12 -6.09
C PRO A 61 4.20 -15.84 -6.47
N ASP A 62 4.21 -16.60 -7.56
CA ASP A 62 5.38 -17.39 -7.97
C ASP A 62 6.42 -16.58 -8.75
N SER A 63 5.95 -15.69 -9.63
CA SER A 63 6.81 -15.00 -10.60
C SER A 63 7.05 -13.52 -10.29
N GLY A 64 6.26 -12.93 -9.38
CA GLY A 64 6.25 -11.50 -9.10
C GLY A 64 5.77 -10.62 -10.26
N LYS A 65 5.30 -11.21 -11.37
CA LYS A 65 4.81 -10.45 -12.52
C LYS A 65 3.48 -9.78 -12.20
N VAL A 66 3.40 -8.50 -12.50
CA VAL A 66 2.17 -7.72 -12.40
C VAL A 66 1.32 -7.99 -13.64
N ARG A 67 0.04 -8.29 -13.41
CA ARG A 67 -0.96 -8.44 -14.48
C ARG A 67 -0.99 -7.20 -15.37
N GLN A 68 -1.14 -7.38 -16.69
CA GLN A 68 -1.05 -6.28 -17.67
C GLN A 68 -2.42 -5.78 -18.18
N ASP A 69 -3.50 -6.34 -17.67
CA ASP A 69 -4.86 -5.87 -17.97
C ASP A 69 -5.23 -4.61 -17.15
N LEU A 70 -6.49 -4.17 -17.28
CA LEU A 70 -7.02 -3.08 -16.48
C LEU A 70 -7.25 -3.57 -15.04
N LEU A 71 -6.60 -2.90 -14.10
CA LEU A 71 -6.57 -3.24 -12.69
C LEU A 71 -7.10 -2.06 -11.88
N LEU A 72 -7.80 -2.35 -10.79
CA LEU A 72 -8.12 -1.34 -9.79
C LEU A 72 -6.85 -1.03 -8.98
N ALA A 73 -6.47 0.24 -8.97
CA ALA A 73 -5.37 0.78 -8.21
C ALA A 73 -5.80 2.08 -7.53
N ARG A 74 -5.03 2.48 -6.51
CA ARG A 74 -5.18 3.77 -5.85
C ARG A 74 -4.26 4.78 -6.52
N VAL A 75 -4.84 5.88 -6.99
CA VAL A 75 -4.15 6.99 -7.66
C VAL A 75 -4.58 8.28 -6.99
N ASN A 76 -3.64 9.06 -6.45
CA ASN A 76 -3.92 10.30 -5.72
C ASN A 76 -4.95 10.13 -4.57
N GLY A 77 -5.02 8.94 -3.96
CA GLY A 77 -5.97 8.63 -2.89
C GLY A 77 -7.30 8.02 -3.36
N ASP A 78 -7.63 8.06 -4.65
CA ASP A 78 -8.87 7.54 -5.21
C ASP A 78 -8.69 6.19 -5.90
N LEU A 79 -9.75 5.38 -5.97
CA LEU A 79 -9.75 4.13 -6.71
C LEU A 79 -10.02 4.39 -8.20
N GLN A 80 -9.10 3.97 -9.06
CA GLN A 80 -9.19 4.11 -10.51
C GLN A 80 -8.77 2.83 -11.23
N GLN A 81 -9.26 2.64 -12.46
CA GLN A 81 -8.76 1.58 -13.33
C GLN A 81 -7.54 2.07 -14.11
N VAL A 82 -6.42 1.37 -13.95
CA VAL A 82 -5.15 1.67 -14.61
C VAL A 82 -4.60 0.42 -15.27
N ARG A 83 -3.65 0.57 -16.20
CA ARG A 83 -2.93 -0.59 -16.73
C ARG A 83 -1.86 -1.05 -15.76
N GLY A 84 -1.55 -2.34 -15.78
CA GLY A 84 -0.45 -2.91 -14.99
C GLY A 84 0.92 -2.24 -15.18
N SER A 85 1.16 -1.63 -16.34
CA SER A 85 2.38 -0.88 -16.65
C SER A 85 2.51 0.44 -15.88
N GLU A 86 1.41 0.98 -15.36
CA GLU A 86 1.37 2.25 -14.65
C GLU A 86 1.59 2.08 -13.13
N ILE A 87 1.53 0.84 -12.63
CA ILE A 87 1.69 0.52 -11.21
C ILE A 87 3.14 0.74 -10.79
N ASN A 88 3.34 1.57 -9.77
CA ASN A 88 4.66 1.84 -9.19
C ASN A 88 4.95 0.94 -7.99
N TYR A 89 3.92 0.65 -7.20
CA TYR A 89 4.05 -0.07 -5.95
C TYR A 89 2.88 -1.03 -5.72
N VAL A 90 3.15 -2.10 -4.99
CA VAL A 90 2.13 -3.09 -4.60
C VAL A 90 2.17 -3.26 -3.08
N ASP A 91 1.00 -3.32 -2.46
CA ASP A 91 0.86 -3.61 -1.03
C ASP A 91 1.62 -4.90 -0.65
N ILE A 92 2.18 -4.94 0.56
CA ILE A 92 2.88 -6.13 1.06
C ILE A 92 1.89 -7.24 1.41
N SER A 93 0.77 -6.88 2.01
CA SER A 93 -0.20 -7.83 2.53
C SER A 93 -1.59 -7.19 2.64
N PRO A 94 -2.68 -7.94 2.45
CA PRO A 94 -4.03 -7.43 2.74
C PRO A 94 -4.19 -7.00 4.21
N LYS A 95 -3.34 -7.52 5.11
CA LYS A 95 -3.33 -7.15 6.53
C LYS A 95 -2.69 -5.79 6.83
N GLN A 96 -2.17 -5.10 5.81
CA GLN A 96 -1.50 -3.81 5.96
C GLN A 96 -2.43 -2.67 6.38
N THR A 97 -3.72 -2.81 6.15
CA THR A 97 -4.74 -1.82 6.50
C THR A 97 -5.28 -1.97 7.92
N VAL A 98 -4.98 -3.08 8.60
CA VAL A 98 -5.56 -3.41 9.91
C VAL A 98 -4.53 -3.33 11.03
N ALA A 99 -5.00 -2.97 12.22
CA ALA A 99 -4.22 -3.03 13.46
C ALA A 99 -4.13 -4.47 13.98
N ILE A 100 -3.16 -4.73 14.86
CA ILE A 100 -2.91 -6.07 15.42
C ILE A 100 -4.15 -6.70 16.08
N SER A 101 -5.02 -5.88 16.68
CA SER A 101 -6.23 -6.35 17.35
C SER A 101 -7.35 -6.77 16.40
N ALA A 102 -7.27 -6.43 15.11
CA ALA A 102 -8.29 -6.67 14.10
C ALA A 102 -7.82 -7.59 12.96
N ALA A 103 -6.61 -8.17 13.07
CA ALA A 103 -5.90 -8.87 12.00
C ALA A 103 -6.02 -10.39 12.00
#